data_AF-A0A5Q4T7X7-F1
#
_entry.id   AF-A0A5Q4T7X7-F1
#
_cell.length_a   1.000
_cell.length_b   1.000
_cell.length_c   1.000
_cell.angle_alpha   90.00
_cell.angle_beta   90.00
_cell.angle_gamma   90.00
#
_symmetry.space_group_name_H-M   'P 1'
#
loop_
_entity.id
_entity.type
_entity.pdbx_description
1 polymer ?
#
loop_
_entity_poly.entity_id
_entity_poly.type
_entity_poly.pdbx_seq_one_letter_code
_entity_poly.pdbx_strand_id
1 'polypeptide(L)'
;MSAAVAHAAPTGAASARPHAAAPAAAGARPRAGGGLRICVPLRLVVGAQYRDAALRTYIKIAALALRPAGCRAKVVTIAGWLGTSASEIERGLRDLQNPDPVDGITEVLTTRKTMRDGTGESAHRTVRPVETDAGELFVWIPVRAADVLRPRLLRLYGAIAYAQARRMPLTVRELADHLRHESGDHQGETLTERQTARLLDELAATGWITVHHRQGPRGRHAYEANPSPLHRCSSRWERPGTASSSPSPTPPISSSRTSSPSSRRPATWPRPRSPISPSSSPG
;
A
#
# COMPACT_ATOMS: atom_id res chain seq x y z
N MET A 1 -2.64 70.59 35.13
CA MET A 1 -2.08 71.16 33.89
C MET A 1 -2.52 70.28 32.73
N SER A 2 -3.20 70.92 31.75
CA SER A 2 -3.53 70.56 30.35
C SER A 2 -3.27 69.15 29.83
N ALA A 3 -4.07 68.53 28.94
CA ALA A 3 -5.36 68.82 28.32
C ALA A 3 -5.79 67.51 27.60
N ALA A 4 -7.11 67.30 27.47
CA ALA A 4 -7.72 66.23 26.70
C ALA A 4 -7.78 66.56 25.20
N VAL A 5 -7.68 65.56 24.32
CA VAL A 5 -8.46 65.51 23.07
C VAL A 5 -8.80 64.05 22.73
N ALA A 6 -10.10 63.78 22.66
CA ALA A 6 -10.70 62.59 22.08
C ALA A 6 -10.89 62.77 20.56
N HIS A 7 -10.80 61.69 19.78
CA HIS A 7 -11.59 61.60 18.54
C HIS A 7 -12.01 60.17 18.22
N ALA A 8 -13.31 60.06 17.94
CA ALA A 8 -14.07 58.84 17.69
C ALA A 8 -13.99 58.39 16.22
N ALA A 9 -14.49 57.17 16.02
CA ALA A 9 -14.48 56.34 14.82
C ALA A 9 -15.07 56.96 13.54
N PRO A 10 -14.87 56.28 12.40
CA PRO A 10 -15.92 56.10 11.41
C PRO A 10 -16.40 54.65 11.31
N THR A 11 -17.71 54.48 11.43
CA THR A 11 -18.46 53.30 11.01
C THR A 11 -18.74 53.40 9.51
N GLY A 12 -18.44 52.35 8.73
CA GLY A 12 -18.78 52.27 7.32
C GLY A 12 -18.83 50.81 6.87
N ALA A 13 -20.04 50.34 6.58
CA ALA A 13 -20.39 48.94 6.35
C ALA A 13 -19.97 48.39 4.98
N ALA A 14 -19.63 47.10 5.00
CA ALA A 14 -19.88 46.05 4.00
C ALA A 14 -19.83 46.38 2.49
N SER A 15 -18.96 45.69 1.75
CA SER A 15 -19.40 44.58 0.88
C SER A 15 -18.24 43.80 0.25
N ALA A 16 -18.52 42.53 -0.04
CA ALA A 16 -17.82 41.61 -0.95
C ALA A 16 -16.41 41.10 -0.58
N ARG A 17 -16.40 39.97 0.16
CA ARG A 17 -15.46 38.88 -0.13
C ARG A 17 -15.64 38.44 -1.59
N PRO A 18 -14.55 38.02 -2.24
CA PRO A 18 -14.52 36.70 -2.81
C PRO A 18 -13.74 35.78 -1.88
N HIS A 19 -14.45 34.80 -1.34
CA HIS A 19 -13.88 33.61 -0.73
C HIS A 19 -13.05 32.84 -1.77
N ALA A 20 -12.14 32.02 -1.24
CA ALA A 20 -11.62 30.78 -1.81
C ALA A 20 -10.27 30.86 -2.56
N ALA A 21 -9.21 30.71 -1.77
CA ALA A 21 -8.36 29.54 -1.96
C ALA A 21 -8.39 28.76 -0.63
N ALA A 22 -9.11 27.64 -0.61
CA ALA A 22 -9.01 26.67 0.47
C ALA A 22 -7.53 26.26 0.64
N PRO A 23 -7.03 26.05 1.87
CA PRO A 23 -5.71 25.46 2.04
C PRO A 23 -5.70 24.13 1.30
N ALA A 24 -4.72 23.93 0.41
CA ALA A 24 -4.52 22.66 -0.26
C ALA A 24 -4.62 21.56 0.80
N ALA A 25 -5.61 20.67 0.68
CA ALA A 25 -5.98 19.69 1.67
C ALA A 25 -4.71 19.09 2.29
N ALA A 26 -4.54 19.20 3.61
CA ALA A 26 -3.29 19.00 4.35
C ALA A 26 -2.56 17.65 4.10
N GLY A 27 -3.16 16.73 3.34
CA GLY A 27 -2.57 15.45 2.92
C GLY A 27 -2.17 15.33 1.45
N ALA A 28 -2.32 16.36 0.60
CA ALA A 28 -2.08 16.25 -0.85
C ALA A 28 -1.14 17.34 -1.39
N ARG A 29 -0.11 16.93 -2.14
CA ARG A 29 0.72 17.85 -2.92
C ARG A 29 0.82 17.41 -4.38
N PRO A 30 0.10 18.04 -5.32
CA PRO A 30 0.38 17.91 -6.74
C PRO A 30 1.72 18.58 -7.05
N ARG A 31 2.65 17.89 -7.73
CA ARG A 31 3.90 18.50 -8.20
C ARG A 31 4.02 18.32 -9.71
N ALA A 32 4.55 19.35 -10.38
CA ALA A 32 4.94 19.27 -11.78
C ALA A 32 5.85 18.05 -11.99
N GLY A 33 5.41 17.12 -12.84
CA GLY A 33 6.17 15.93 -13.26
C GLY A 33 6.09 14.68 -12.36
N GLY A 34 5.52 14.73 -11.14
CA GLY A 34 5.63 13.63 -10.15
C GLY A 34 4.34 12.91 -9.73
N GLY A 35 3.17 13.36 -10.21
CA GLY A 35 1.87 12.80 -9.80
C GLY A 35 1.44 13.16 -8.37
N LEU A 36 0.31 12.60 -7.93
CA LEU A 36 -0.26 12.82 -6.60
C LEU A 36 0.61 12.16 -5.51
N ARG A 37 0.92 12.89 -4.44
CA ARG A 37 1.61 12.39 -3.25
C ARG A 37 0.73 12.53 -2.02
N ILE A 38 0.85 11.56 -1.12
CA ILE A 38 0.12 11.49 0.15
C ILE A 38 1.10 11.65 1.30
N CYS A 39 0.71 12.42 2.31
CA CYS A 39 1.40 12.49 3.59
C CYS A 39 1.06 11.22 4.39
N VAL A 40 2.06 10.40 4.70
CA VAL A 40 1.89 9.12 5.38
C VAL A 40 2.58 9.19 6.75
N PRO A 41 1.87 8.90 7.87
CA PRO A 41 2.50 8.73 9.17
C PRO A 41 3.65 7.74 9.12
N LEU A 42 4.80 8.09 9.70
CA LEU A 42 6.00 7.24 9.65
C LEU A 42 5.74 5.88 10.32
N ARG A 43 4.85 5.82 11.31
CA ARG A 43 4.43 4.58 11.97
C ARG A 43 3.89 3.53 11.01
N LEU A 44 3.23 3.91 9.91
CA LEU A 44 2.75 2.95 8.90
C LEU A 44 3.88 2.34 8.08
N VAL A 45 5.02 3.04 8.03
CA VAL A 45 6.21 2.64 7.27
C VAL A 45 7.15 1.80 8.13
N VAL A 46 7.47 2.26 9.34
CA VAL A 46 8.48 1.60 10.21
C VAL A 46 7.87 0.80 11.37
N GLY A 47 6.59 1.01 11.67
CA GLY A 47 5.91 0.37 12.79
C GLY A 47 5.61 -1.10 12.52
N ALA A 48 6.05 -1.96 13.45
CA ALA A 48 5.85 -3.40 13.37
C ALA A 48 4.38 -3.82 13.55
N GLN A 49 3.55 -2.96 14.15
CA GLN A 49 2.13 -3.21 14.37
C GLN A 49 1.32 -3.23 13.06
N TYR A 50 1.82 -2.58 12.01
CA TYR A 50 1.16 -2.52 10.71
C TYR A 50 1.80 -3.53 9.76
N ARG A 51 0.97 -4.30 9.06
CA ARG A 51 1.46 -5.14 7.95
C ARG A 51 1.82 -4.28 6.73
N ASP A 52 2.63 -4.83 5.82
CA ASP A 52 3.00 -4.21 4.56
C ASP A 52 1.74 -3.82 3.75
N ALA A 53 0.70 -4.66 3.81
CA ALA A 53 -0.60 -4.42 3.17
C ALA A 53 -1.34 -3.18 3.71
N ALA A 54 -1.14 -2.82 5.00
CA ALA A 54 -1.78 -1.66 5.62
C ALA A 54 -1.28 -0.36 5.00
N LEU A 55 0.04 -0.21 4.81
CA LEU A 55 0.62 0.97 4.16
C LEU A 55 0.05 1.20 2.76
N ARG A 56 0.00 0.14 1.94
CA ARG A 56 -0.52 0.21 0.57
C ARG A 56 -2.00 0.58 0.54
N THR A 57 -2.78 -0.01 1.44
CA THR A 57 -4.21 0.25 1.61
C THR A 57 -4.46 1.69 2.06
N TYR A 58 -3.70 2.18 3.05
CA TYR A 58 -3.77 3.55 3.55
C TYR A 58 -3.56 4.57 2.44
N ILE A 59 -2.47 4.44 1.67
CA ILE A 59 -2.16 5.40 0.58
C ILE A 59 -3.30 5.46 -0.44
N LYS A 60 -3.89 4.31 -0.80
CA LYS A 60 -5.00 4.29 -1.75
C LYS A 60 -6.26 4.95 -1.18
N ILE A 61 -6.60 4.66 0.07
CA ILE A 61 -7.76 5.27 0.74
C ILE A 61 -7.55 6.77 0.91
N ALA A 62 -6.39 7.20 1.36
CA ALA A 62 -6.03 8.61 1.49
C ALA A 62 -6.17 9.34 0.14
N ALA A 63 -5.64 8.76 -0.95
CA ALA A 63 -5.77 9.33 -2.29
C ALA A 63 -7.22 9.44 -2.78
N LEU A 64 -8.08 8.47 -2.45
CA LEU A 64 -9.50 8.49 -2.79
C LEU A 64 -10.29 9.44 -1.89
N ALA A 65 -9.91 9.56 -0.62
CA ALA A 65 -10.55 10.45 0.36
C ALA A 65 -10.38 11.94 0.01
N LEU A 66 -9.35 12.29 -0.78
CA LEU A 66 -9.17 13.64 -1.31
C LEU A 66 -10.23 14.04 -2.36
N ARG A 67 -10.99 13.09 -2.90
CA ARG A 67 -12.07 13.39 -3.86
C ARG A 67 -13.27 13.96 -3.12
N PRO A 68 -14.10 14.81 -3.75
CA PRO A 68 -15.31 15.35 -3.12
C PRO A 68 -16.27 14.30 -2.58
N ALA A 69 -16.34 13.13 -3.23
CA ALA A 69 -17.17 12.01 -2.81
C ALA A 69 -16.57 11.18 -1.65
N GLY A 70 -15.30 11.42 -1.29
CA GLY A 70 -14.52 10.62 -0.36
C GLY A 70 -14.25 9.19 -0.86
N CYS A 71 -13.73 8.33 0.04
CA CYS A 71 -13.46 6.93 -0.29
C CYS A 71 -14.68 6.04 0.02
N ARG A 72 -15.57 5.87 -0.97
CA ARG A 72 -16.73 4.95 -0.92
C ARG A 72 -16.52 3.63 -1.67
N ALA A 73 -15.32 3.41 -2.21
CA ALA A 73 -15.02 2.23 -3.00
C ALA A 73 -15.19 0.94 -2.19
N LYS A 74 -15.73 -0.11 -2.84
CA LYS A 74 -15.80 -1.45 -2.26
C LYS A 74 -14.39 -2.04 -2.16
N VAL A 75 -14.19 -2.95 -1.20
CA VAL A 75 -12.91 -3.66 -0.98
C VAL A 75 -12.43 -4.32 -2.27
N VAL A 76 -13.32 -5.02 -2.97
CA VAL A 76 -13.02 -5.70 -4.25
C VAL A 76 -12.54 -4.71 -5.32
N THR A 77 -13.09 -3.50 -5.37
CA THR A 77 -12.67 -2.46 -6.30
C THR A 77 -11.26 -1.96 -5.97
N ILE A 78 -10.97 -1.74 -4.69
CA ILE A 78 -9.63 -1.33 -4.23
C ILE A 78 -8.60 -2.43 -4.55
N ALA A 79 -8.93 -3.68 -4.25
CA ALA A 79 -8.10 -4.84 -4.58
C ALA A 79 -7.81 -4.94 -6.09
N GLY A 80 -8.83 -4.70 -6.92
CA GLY A 80 -8.70 -4.66 -8.38
C GLY A 80 -7.72 -3.58 -8.86
N TRP A 81 -7.76 -2.38 -8.29
CA TRP A 81 -6.80 -1.32 -8.62
C TRP A 81 -5.37 -1.61 -8.18
N LEU A 82 -5.20 -2.27 -7.03
CA LEU A 82 -3.89 -2.61 -6.49
C LEU A 82 -3.35 -3.94 -7.03
N GLY A 83 -4.16 -4.70 -7.77
CA GLY A 83 -3.79 -6.04 -8.25
C GLY A 83 -3.56 -7.04 -7.11
N THR A 84 -4.26 -6.88 -5.98
CA THR A 84 -4.16 -7.76 -4.81
C THR A 84 -5.45 -8.54 -4.58
N SER A 85 -5.46 -9.42 -3.58
CA SER A 85 -6.67 -10.11 -3.15
C SER A 85 -7.54 -9.21 -2.25
N ALA A 86 -8.86 -9.43 -2.26
CA ALA A 86 -9.76 -8.74 -1.34
C ALA A 86 -9.39 -8.99 0.14
N SER A 87 -9.00 -10.23 0.48
CA SER A 87 -8.58 -10.59 1.84
C SER A 87 -7.33 -9.85 2.32
N GLU A 88 -6.41 -9.52 1.41
CA GLU A 88 -5.23 -8.71 1.74
C GLU A 88 -5.62 -7.26 2.08
N ILE A 89 -6.56 -6.68 1.32
CA ILE A 89 -7.12 -5.35 1.61
C ILE A 89 -7.92 -5.36 2.92
N GLU A 90 -8.67 -6.41 3.21
CA GLU A 90 -9.40 -6.54 4.49
C GLU A 90 -8.46 -6.64 5.68
N ARG A 91 -7.35 -7.37 5.55
CA ARG A 91 -6.31 -7.41 6.60
C ARG A 91 -5.69 -6.03 6.81
N GLY A 92 -5.29 -5.35 5.72
CA GLY A 92 -4.77 -3.99 5.81
C GLY A 92 -5.78 -3.01 6.41
N LEU A 93 -7.06 -3.09 6.03
CA LEU A 93 -8.12 -2.29 6.62
C LEU A 93 -8.31 -2.57 8.11
N ARG A 94 -8.25 -3.84 8.53
CA ARG A 94 -8.37 -4.22 9.94
C ARG A 94 -7.26 -3.59 10.77
N ASP A 95 -6.02 -3.65 10.30
CA ASP A 95 -4.87 -3.03 10.98
C ASP A 95 -5.04 -1.51 11.11
N LEU A 96 -5.67 -0.86 10.12
CA LEU A 96 -5.86 0.60 10.10
C LEU A 96 -7.09 1.10 10.87
N GLN A 97 -8.10 0.24 11.04
CA GLN A 97 -9.37 0.55 11.72
C GLN A 97 -9.34 0.22 13.21
N ASN A 98 -8.48 -0.72 13.60
CA ASN A 98 -8.27 -1.02 15.01
C ASN A 98 -7.39 0.07 15.64
N PRO A 99 -7.73 0.54 16.85
CA PRO A 99 -6.86 1.45 17.58
C PRO A 99 -5.51 0.76 17.82
N ASP A 100 -4.43 1.51 17.58
CA ASP A 100 -3.07 1.05 17.87
C ASP A 100 -2.96 0.69 19.37
N PRO A 101 -2.36 -0.45 19.72
CA PRO A 101 -2.32 -0.92 21.10
C PRO A 101 -1.42 -0.07 22.01
N VAL A 102 -0.54 0.77 21.46
CA VAL A 102 0.41 1.60 22.21
C VAL A 102 -0.19 2.96 22.51
N ASP A 103 -0.82 3.62 21.55
CA ASP A 103 -1.32 4.99 21.69
C ASP A 103 -2.81 5.18 21.37
N GLY A 104 -3.52 4.12 20.99
CA GLY A 104 -4.95 4.15 20.72
C GLY A 104 -5.33 4.80 19.38
N ILE A 105 -4.35 5.17 18.53
CA ILE A 105 -4.63 5.89 17.29
C ILE A 105 -5.28 4.97 16.26
N THR A 106 -6.39 5.43 15.67
CA THR A 106 -7.03 4.81 14.51
C THR A 106 -6.71 5.62 13.26
N GLU A 107 -6.09 5.00 12.26
CA GLU A 107 -5.60 5.69 11.07
C GLU A 107 -6.68 5.84 9.99
N VAL A 108 -7.62 4.89 9.91
CA VAL A 108 -8.74 4.93 8.97
C VAL A 108 -10.07 4.90 9.73
N LEU A 109 -10.79 6.01 9.64
CA LEU A 109 -12.14 6.15 10.18
C LEU A 109 -13.15 5.68 9.14
N THR A 110 -14.06 4.80 9.55
CA THR A 110 -15.11 4.26 8.68
C THR A 110 -16.48 4.62 9.22
N THR A 111 -17.26 5.33 8.40
CA THR A 111 -18.66 5.67 8.68
C THR A 111 -19.56 4.86 7.76
N ARG A 112 -20.64 4.30 8.30
CA ARG A 112 -21.69 3.65 7.52
C ARG A 112 -23.00 4.37 7.81
N LYS A 113 -23.68 4.82 6.77
CA LYS A 113 -25.05 5.31 6.87
C LYS A 113 -25.97 4.21 6.36
N THR A 114 -26.80 3.67 7.25
CA THR A 114 -27.93 2.85 6.86
C THR A 114 -29.10 3.78 6.58
N MET A 115 -29.60 3.77 5.35
CA MET A 115 -30.81 4.50 5.00
C MET A 115 -32.04 3.81 5.58
N ARG A 116 -33.13 4.58 5.76
CA ARG A 116 -34.38 4.13 6.40
C ARG A 116 -35.07 2.99 5.63
N ASP A 117 -34.76 2.85 4.34
CA ASP A 117 -35.25 1.83 3.42
C ASP A 117 -34.48 0.49 3.52
N GLY A 118 -33.47 0.40 4.40
CA GLY A 118 -32.64 -0.80 4.55
C GLY A 118 -31.55 -0.95 3.48
N THR A 119 -31.45 -0.02 2.52
CA THR A 119 -30.39 -0.02 1.52
C THR A 119 -29.14 0.64 2.12
N GLY A 120 -28.23 -0.15 2.69
CA GLY A 120 -27.01 0.38 3.29
C GLY A 120 -26.13 1.12 2.27
N GLU A 121 -25.67 2.33 2.59
CA GLU A 121 -24.65 3.00 1.77
C GLU A 121 -23.31 2.24 1.86
N SER A 122 -22.54 2.31 0.78
CA SER A 122 -21.16 1.80 0.78
C SER A 122 -20.34 2.56 1.84
N ALA A 123 -19.59 1.82 2.66
CA ALA A 123 -18.81 2.39 3.77
C ALA A 123 -17.95 3.57 3.30
N HIS A 124 -18.13 4.72 3.94
CA HIS A 124 -17.37 5.93 3.68
C HIS A 124 -16.14 5.96 4.58
N ARG A 125 -14.96 5.92 3.97
CA ARG A 125 -13.67 5.86 4.65
C ARG A 125 -12.93 7.18 4.52
N THR A 126 -12.35 7.63 5.62
CA THR A 126 -11.49 8.81 5.71
C THR A 126 -10.23 8.45 6.46
N VAL A 127 -9.11 9.09 6.13
CA VAL A 127 -7.86 8.94 6.89
C VAL A 127 -7.78 10.03 7.93
N ARG A 128 -7.23 9.71 9.10
CA ARG A 128 -6.89 10.72 10.10
C ARG A 128 -5.89 11.71 9.48
N PRO A 129 -6.07 13.03 9.68
CA PRO A 129 -5.05 14.01 9.32
C PRO A 129 -3.75 13.75 10.07
N VAL A 130 -2.62 13.85 9.38
CA VAL A 130 -1.31 13.78 10.02
C VAL A 130 -1.04 15.10 10.74
N GLU A 131 -0.68 15.04 12.01
CA GLU A 131 -0.49 16.23 12.86
C GLU A 131 0.94 16.78 12.70
N THR A 132 1.21 17.43 11.56
CA THR A 132 2.54 17.94 11.23
C THR A 132 3.05 18.99 12.21
N ASP A 133 2.13 19.80 12.76
CA ASP A 133 2.47 20.90 13.66
C ASP A 133 2.75 20.42 15.09
N ALA A 134 2.22 19.25 15.46
CA ALA A 134 2.47 18.58 16.74
C ALA A 134 3.76 17.73 16.73
N GLY A 135 4.52 17.76 15.63
CA GLY A 135 5.77 17.01 15.50
C GLY A 135 5.59 15.54 15.10
N GLU A 136 4.40 15.13 14.65
CA GLU A 136 4.19 13.78 14.13
C GLU A 136 5.15 13.51 12.95
N LEU A 137 5.89 12.40 13.01
CA LEU A 137 6.81 12.02 11.94
C LEU A 137 6.02 11.49 10.74
N PHE A 138 6.39 11.93 9.54
CA PHE A 138 5.72 11.54 8.30
C PHE A 138 6.67 11.46 7.12
N VAL A 139 6.20 10.83 6.05
CA VAL A 139 6.87 10.78 4.75
C VAL A 139 5.87 11.00 3.61
N TRP A 140 6.29 11.74 2.58
CA TRP A 140 5.49 11.95 1.38
C TRP A 140 5.70 10.81 0.38
N ILE A 141 4.69 9.99 0.15
CA ILE A 141 4.78 8.84 -0.78
C ILE A 141 3.93 9.11 -2.05
N PRO A 142 4.48 8.91 -3.26
CA PRO A 142 3.69 8.98 -4.50
C PRO A 142 2.62 7.88 -4.54
N VAL A 143 1.38 8.23 -4.88
CA VAL A 143 0.26 7.27 -5.01
C VAL A 143 0.59 6.19 -6.03
N ARG A 144 1.27 6.58 -7.12
CA ARG A 144 1.68 5.65 -8.17
C ARG A 144 2.63 4.56 -7.65
N ALA A 145 3.47 4.86 -6.65
CA ALA A 145 4.34 3.86 -6.03
C ALA A 145 3.50 2.74 -5.38
N ALA A 146 2.41 3.11 -4.69
CA ALA A 146 1.48 2.15 -4.11
C ALA A 146 0.72 1.34 -5.16
N ASP A 147 0.46 1.89 -6.34
CA ASP A 147 -0.23 1.14 -7.41
C ASP A 147 0.70 0.07 -8.05
N VAL A 148 2.02 0.32 -8.13
CA VAL A 148 2.94 -0.55 -8.88
C VAL A 148 3.86 -1.42 -8.02
N LEU A 149 4.25 -0.96 -6.84
CA LEU A 149 5.18 -1.70 -5.97
C LEU A 149 4.42 -2.76 -5.17
N ARG A 150 5.09 -3.91 -4.97
CA ARG A 150 4.66 -4.91 -4.00
C ARG A 150 4.64 -4.28 -2.60
N PRO A 151 3.74 -4.69 -1.68
CA PRO A 151 3.59 -4.06 -0.37
C PRO A 151 4.92 -3.89 0.39
N ARG A 152 5.76 -4.93 0.38
CA ARG A 152 7.07 -4.91 1.04
C ARG A 152 8.07 -3.93 0.41
N LEU A 153 8.09 -3.85 -0.92
CA LEU A 153 8.94 -2.89 -1.64
C LEU A 153 8.46 -1.46 -1.41
N LEU A 154 7.15 -1.24 -1.32
CA LEU A 154 6.58 0.07 -0.99
C LEU A 154 6.99 0.53 0.41
N ARG A 155 6.99 -0.38 1.39
CA ARG A 155 7.48 -0.11 2.74
C ARG A 155 8.96 0.28 2.74
N LEU A 156 9.79 -0.48 2.04
CA LEU A 156 11.21 -0.17 1.88
C LEU A 156 11.46 1.18 1.19
N TYR A 157 10.70 1.48 0.12
CA TYR A 157 10.72 2.78 -0.53
C TYR A 157 10.37 3.91 0.45
N GLY A 158 9.33 3.73 1.27
CA GLY A 158 8.93 4.71 2.28
C GLY A 158 10.04 5.00 3.30
N ALA A 159 10.73 3.96 3.78
CA ALA A 159 11.84 4.10 4.72
C ALA A 159 13.02 4.87 4.10
N ILE A 160 13.39 4.55 2.85
CA ILE A 160 14.45 5.24 2.11
C ILE A 160 14.06 6.70 1.85
N ALA A 161 12.83 6.95 1.40
CA ALA A 161 12.33 8.30 1.14
C ALA A 161 12.32 9.17 2.40
N TYR A 162 11.98 8.59 3.56
CA TYR A 162 12.06 9.29 4.84
C TYR A 162 13.50 9.63 5.22
N ALA A 163 14.40 8.66 5.18
CA ALA A 163 15.81 8.87 5.53
C ALA A 163 16.47 9.90 4.61
N GLN A 164 16.20 9.85 3.29
CA GLN A 164 16.68 10.84 2.34
C GLN A 164 16.17 12.25 2.68
N ALA A 165 14.86 12.39 2.97
CA ALA A 165 14.29 13.68 3.35
C ALA A 165 14.92 14.25 4.64
N ARG A 166 15.33 13.37 5.55
CA ARG A 166 16.01 13.71 6.81
C ARG A 166 17.54 13.74 6.71
N ARG A 167 18.12 13.45 5.54
CA ARG A 167 19.58 13.31 5.31
C ARG A 167 20.24 12.33 6.30
N MET A 168 19.53 11.27 6.65
CA MET A 168 20.03 10.20 7.52
C MET A 168 20.78 9.18 6.67
N PRO A 169 22.03 8.82 7.03
CA PRO A 169 22.71 7.71 6.36
C PRO A 169 21.96 6.42 6.67
N LEU A 170 21.77 5.57 5.66
CA LEU A 170 21.13 4.27 5.79
C LEU A 170 22.11 3.14 5.48
N THR A 171 22.04 2.09 6.28
CA THR A 171 22.71 0.82 6.05
C THR A 171 21.70 -0.25 5.69
N VAL A 172 22.17 -1.33 5.04
CA VAL A 172 21.33 -2.51 4.77
C VAL A 172 20.82 -3.13 6.07
N ARG A 173 21.64 -3.11 7.13
CA ARG A 173 21.28 -3.60 8.46
C ARG A 173 20.11 -2.84 9.07
N GLU A 174 20.18 -1.50 9.10
CA GLU A 174 19.08 -0.68 9.64
C GLU A 174 17.78 -0.93 8.87
N LEU A 175 17.86 -1.09 7.55
CA LEU A 175 16.69 -1.45 6.73
C LEU A 175 16.19 -2.86 7.02
N ALA A 176 17.08 -3.81 7.32
CA ALA A 176 16.74 -5.18 7.66
C ALA A 176 16.03 -5.25 9.02
N ASP A 177 16.50 -4.48 10.00
CA ASP A 177 15.89 -4.37 11.34
C ASP A 177 14.46 -3.78 11.29
N HIS A 178 14.13 -3.02 10.24
CA HIS A 178 12.80 -2.46 10.03
C HIS A 178 11.82 -3.41 9.35
N LEU A 179 12.30 -4.42 8.62
CA LEU A 179 11.45 -5.34 7.87
C LEU A 179 11.25 -6.64 8.64
N ARG A 180 10.01 -7.11 8.73
CA ARG A 180 9.67 -8.36 9.43
C ARG A 180 9.05 -9.40 8.51
N HIS A 181 9.25 -10.65 8.86
CA HIS A 181 8.52 -11.77 8.29
C HIS A 181 7.04 -11.68 8.67
N GLU A 182 6.14 -11.70 7.68
CA GLU A 182 4.70 -11.57 7.91
C GLU A 182 4.00 -12.92 8.15
N SER A 183 4.65 -14.03 7.81
CA SER A 183 4.07 -15.37 7.83
C SER A 183 5.14 -16.46 7.92
N GLY A 184 4.72 -17.66 8.30
CA GLY A 184 5.57 -18.84 8.41
C GLY A 184 6.27 -18.93 9.77
N ASP A 185 7.22 -19.86 9.87
CA ASP A 185 7.89 -20.20 11.14
C ASP A 185 8.70 -19.02 11.72
N HIS A 186 9.10 -18.07 10.88
CA HIS A 186 9.86 -16.88 11.26
C HIS A 186 8.97 -15.65 11.50
N GLN A 187 7.64 -15.80 11.60
CA GLN A 187 6.73 -14.66 11.69
C GLN A 187 7.11 -13.70 12.84
N GLY A 188 7.24 -12.41 12.52
CA GLY A 188 7.63 -11.36 13.45
C GLY A 188 9.15 -11.16 13.59
N GLU A 189 9.99 -12.09 13.12
CA GLU A 189 11.44 -11.92 13.11
C GLU A 189 11.87 -10.89 12.05
N THR A 190 12.99 -10.22 12.30
CA THR A 190 13.60 -9.27 11.35
C THR A 190 14.19 -10.01 10.15
N LEU A 191 14.22 -9.35 9.00
CA LEU A 191 14.90 -9.92 7.83
C LEU A 191 16.41 -9.94 8.05
N THR A 192 17.08 -10.88 7.37
CA THR A 192 18.54 -10.86 7.28
C THR A 192 19.02 -9.76 6.32
N GLU A 193 20.24 -9.27 6.49
CA GLU A 193 20.86 -8.30 5.58
C GLU A 193 20.86 -8.80 4.12
N ARG A 194 21.08 -10.11 3.91
CA ARG A 194 21.07 -10.72 2.58
C ARG A 194 19.69 -10.71 1.92
N GLN A 195 18.62 -10.97 2.68
CA GLN A 195 17.26 -10.88 2.16
C GLN A 195 16.89 -9.43 1.84
N THR A 196 17.29 -8.49 2.69
CA THR A 196 17.06 -7.06 2.48
C THR A 196 17.82 -6.53 1.27
N ALA A 197 19.08 -6.94 1.07
CA ALA A 197 19.85 -6.61 -0.13
C ALA A 197 19.14 -7.06 -1.42
N ARG A 198 18.57 -8.28 -1.44
CA ARG A 198 17.78 -8.75 -2.59
C ARG A 198 16.54 -7.90 -2.86
N LEU A 199 15.85 -7.46 -1.81
CA LEU A 199 14.70 -6.56 -1.95
C LEU A 199 15.12 -5.16 -2.44
N LEU A 200 16.31 -4.69 -2.04
CA LEU A 200 16.88 -3.44 -2.54
C LEU A 200 17.23 -3.55 -4.02
N ASP A 201 17.86 -4.64 -4.45
CA ASP A 201 18.17 -4.89 -5.87
C ASP A 201 16.88 -4.95 -6.71
N GLU A 202 15.85 -5.64 -6.21
CA GLU A 202 14.55 -5.68 -6.87
C GLU A 202 13.89 -4.30 -6.93
N LEU A 203 13.92 -3.53 -5.84
CA LEU A 203 13.38 -2.17 -5.82
C LEU A 203 14.16 -1.25 -6.77
N ALA A 204 15.48 -1.38 -6.84
CA ALA A 204 16.31 -0.62 -7.77
C ALA A 204 15.98 -0.95 -9.23
N ALA A 205 15.74 -2.21 -9.55
CA ALA A 205 15.33 -2.65 -10.89
C ALA A 205 14.01 -2.02 -11.35
N THR A 206 13.13 -1.62 -10.43
CA THR A 206 11.90 -0.87 -10.78
C THR A 206 12.13 0.59 -11.15
N GLY A 207 13.33 1.13 -10.86
CA GLY A 207 13.68 2.54 -11.04
C GLY A 207 13.09 3.48 -10.00
N TRP A 208 12.40 2.96 -8.97
CA TRP A 208 11.88 3.78 -7.86
C TRP A 208 12.95 4.19 -6.86
N ILE A 209 14.09 3.49 -6.84
CA ILE A 209 15.29 3.94 -6.14
C ILE A 209 16.50 3.88 -7.07
N THR A 210 17.53 4.64 -6.70
CA THR A 210 18.88 4.55 -7.26
C THR A 210 19.83 4.13 -6.14
N VAL A 211 20.66 3.11 -6.42
CA VAL A 211 21.69 2.63 -5.50
C VAL A 211 23.04 3.20 -5.94
N HIS A 212 23.59 4.10 -5.13
CA HIS A 212 24.89 4.71 -5.36
C HIS A 212 25.97 3.87 -4.69
N HIS A 213 26.61 2.99 -5.45
CA HIS A 213 27.57 2.05 -4.90
C HIS A 213 28.82 2.76 -4.35
N ARG A 214 29.11 2.59 -3.05
CA ARG A 214 30.29 3.11 -2.35
C ARG A 214 30.41 4.64 -2.34
N GLN A 215 29.33 5.36 -2.64
CA GLN A 215 29.29 6.82 -2.63
C GLN A 215 28.74 7.40 -1.31
N GLY A 216 28.35 6.54 -0.36
CA GLY A 216 27.91 6.93 0.97
C GLY A 216 29.07 7.15 1.93
N PRO A 217 28.79 7.71 3.12
CA PRO A 217 29.80 7.95 4.16
C PRO A 217 30.61 6.69 4.46
N ARG A 218 31.93 6.82 4.53
CA ARG A 218 32.88 5.70 4.76
C ARG A 218 32.81 4.59 3.70
N GLY A 219 32.54 4.94 2.44
CA GLY A 219 32.51 3.99 1.31
C GLY A 219 31.30 3.05 1.31
N ARG A 220 30.24 3.40 2.05
CA ARG A 220 28.99 2.64 2.11
C ARG A 220 28.14 2.88 0.86
N HIS A 221 27.15 2.02 0.60
CA HIS A 221 26.13 2.33 -0.42
C HIS A 221 25.26 3.51 0.05
N ALA A 222 24.90 4.40 -0.87
CA ALA A 222 23.90 5.42 -0.64
C ALA A 222 22.64 5.09 -1.43
N TYR A 223 21.47 5.44 -0.90
CA TYR A 223 20.19 5.16 -1.54
C TYR A 223 19.44 6.45 -1.80
N GLU A 224 18.87 6.57 -3.00
CA GLU A 224 18.05 7.69 -3.41
C GLU A 224 16.67 7.18 -3.84
N ALA A 225 15.61 7.67 -3.22
CA ALA A 225 14.22 7.46 -3.61
C ALA A 225 13.82 8.45 -4.71
N ASN A 226 13.41 7.90 -5.85
CA ASN A 226 12.97 8.68 -6.99
C ASN A 226 11.48 9.08 -6.82
N PRO A 227 11.09 10.31 -7.21
CA PRO A 227 9.68 10.75 -7.15
C PRO A 227 8.80 10.06 -8.19
N SER A 228 9.41 9.53 -9.25
CA SER A 228 8.82 8.76 -10.33
C SER A 228 9.84 7.72 -10.80
N PRO A 229 9.42 6.57 -11.34
CA PRO A 229 10.37 5.55 -11.74
C PRO A 229 11.22 6.04 -12.93
N LEU A 230 12.54 5.83 -12.86
CA LEU A 230 13.49 6.23 -13.91
C LEU A 230 13.33 5.42 -15.19
N HIS A 231 12.76 4.23 -15.09
CA HIS A 231 12.42 3.37 -16.23
C HIS A 231 10.91 3.13 -16.23
N ARG A 232 10.32 2.87 -17.40
CA ARG A 232 8.93 2.41 -17.45
C ARG A 232 8.88 1.05 -16.76
N CYS A 233 8.54 1.04 -15.48
CA CYS A 233 8.28 -0.18 -14.75
C CYS A 233 7.20 -0.93 -15.53
N SER A 234 7.54 -2.09 -16.09
CA SER A 234 6.55 -2.95 -16.72
C SER A 234 5.55 -3.31 -15.63
N SER A 235 4.38 -2.68 -15.65
CA SER A 235 3.28 -3.01 -14.76
C SER A 235 2.69 -4.34 -15.22
N ARG A 236 3.44 -5.41 -14.99
CA ARG A 236 3.05 -6.77 -15.32
C ARG A 236 3.69 -7.67 -14.27
N TRP A 237 3.13 -7.60 -13.08
CA TRP A 237 3.00 -8.81 -12.26
C TRP A 237 2.20 -9.79 -13.14
N GLU A 238 2.94 -10.63 -13.84
CA GLU A 238 2.37 -11.74 -14.60
C GLU A 238 1.72 -12.68 -13.58
N ARG A 239 0.39 -12.75 -13.62
CA ARG A 239 -0.37 -13.79 -12.92
C ARG A 239 0.21 -15.14 -13.37
N PRO A 240 0.57 -16.07 -12.47
CA PRO A 240 0.72 -17.48 -12.84
C PRO A 240 -0.55 -17.93 -13.59
N GLY A 241 -0.35 -18.51 -14.77
CA GLY A 241 -1.27 -18.41 -15.89
C GLY A 241 -2.68 -18.96 -15.67
N THR A 242 -3.69 -18.18 -16.08
CA THR A 242 -4.76 -18.77 -16.88
C THR A 242 -4.20 -18.93 -18.28
N ALA A 243 -3.90 -20.17 -18.66
CA ALA A 243 -3.57 -20.53 -20.03
C ALA A 243 -4.58 -19.84 -20.96
N SER A 244 -4.11 -18.86 -21.72
CA SER A 244 -4.84 -18.34 -22.85
C SER A 244 -4.81 -19.45 -23.88
N SER A 245 -5.84 -20.27 -23.87
CA SER A 245 -6.19 -21.12 -25.01
C SER A 245 -6.48 -20.18 -26.17
N SER A 246 -5.45 -19.78 -26.90
CA SER A 246 -5.64 -19.24 -28.24
C SER A 246 -6.18 -20.38 -29.10
N PRO A 247 -7.35 -20.22 -29.75
CA PRO A 247 -7.81 -21.19 -30.72
C PRO A 247 -6.90 -21.09 -31.94
N SER A 248 -6.10 -22.13 -32.16
CA SER A 248 -5.41 -22.32 -33.44
C SER A 248 -6.45 -22.40 -34.57
N PRO A 249 -6.17 -21.81 -35.75
CA PRO A 249 -7.06 -21.88 -36.90
C PRO A 249 -7.12 -23.32 -37.44
N THR A 250 -8.35 -23.79 -37.62
CA THR A 250 -8.73 -25.08 -38.21
C THR A 250 -8.21 -25.20 -39.66
N PRO A 251 -7.45 -26.25 -40.02
CA PRO A 251 -7.30 -26.62 -41.42
C PRO A 251 -8.51 -27.46 -41.90
N PRO A 252 -8.88 -27.40 -43.19
CA PRO A 252 -10.06 -28.06 -43.70
C PRO A 252 -9.94 -29.58 -43.75
N ILE A 253 -11.09 -30.21 -43.52
CA ILE A 253 -11.43 -31.62 -43.62
C ILE A 253 -10.93 -32.22 -44.95
N SER A 254 -10.20 -33.34 -44.85
CA SER A 254 -10.26 -34.38 -45.88
C SER A 254 -10.49 -35.74 -45.21
N SER A 255 -11.54 -36.40 -45.69
CA SER A 255 -12.05 -37.66 -45.21
C SER A 255 -11.31 -38.81 -45.87
N SER A 256 -10.72 -39.71 -45.08
CA SER A 256 -10.56 -41.10 -45.49
C SER A 256 -10.61 -42.01 -44.27
N ARG A 257 -11.74 -42.70 -44.15
CA ARG A 257 -11.95 -43.88 -43.31
C ARG A 257 -10.86 -44.92 -43.60
N THR A 258 -10.29 -45.55 -42.57
CA THR A 258 -10.49 -47.00 -42.31
C THR A 258 -9.90 -47.43 -40.97
N SER A 259 -10.68 -48.26 -40.27
CA SER A 259 -10.24 -49.37 -39.39
C SER A 259 -9.69 -49.06 -37.99
N SER A 260 -10.54 -49.33 -36.99
CA SER A 260 -10.13 -49.83 -35.66
C SER A 260 -9.48 -51.22 -35.79
N PRO A 261 -8.65 -51.69 -34.82
CA PRO A 261 -9.23 -52.25 -33.60
C PRO A 261 -8.40 -52.05 -32.30
N SER A 262 -9.16 -52.03 -31.19
CA SER A 262 -8.87 -52.74 -29.94
C SER A 262 -7.69 -52.32 -29.03
N SER A 263 -8.07 -51.90 -27.81
CA SER A 263 -7.68 -52.51 -26.52
C SER A 263 -6.91 -51.65 -25.50
N ARG A 264 -7.45 -51.71 -24.27
CA ARG A 264 -6.80 -51.61 -22.95
C ARG A 264 -6.38 -50.23 -22.41
N ARG A 265 -7.30 -49.66 -21.62
CA ARG A 265 -7.03 -49.13 -20.26
C ARG A 265 -7.18 -50.30 -19.25
N PRO A 266 -6.84 -50.20 -17.94
CA PRO A 266 -6.41 -49.03 -17.13
C PRO A 266 -5.22 -49.28 -16.17
N ALA A 267 -4.69 -48.25 -15.51
CA ALA A 267 -4.16 -48.37 -14.15
C ALA A 267 -4.05 -47.01 -13.45
N THR A 268 -5.03 -46.73 -12.60
CA THR A 268 -5.02 -45.78 -11.49
C THR A 268 -4.01 -46.20 -10.42
N TRP A 269 -3.27 -45.26 -9.85
CA TRP A 269 -2.48 -45.46 -8.62
C TRP A 269 -3.18 -44.82 -7.40
N PRO A 270 -3.02 -45.39 -6.20
CA PRO A 270 -3.92 -45.16 -5.07
C PRO A 270 -3.41 -44.13 -4.06
N ARG A 271 -4.35 -43.51 -3.34
CA ARG A 271 -4.14 -42.69 -2.14
C ARG A 271 -3.70 -43.54 -0.94
N PRO A 272 -2.75 -43.09 -0.11
CA PRO A 272 -2.56 -43.65 1.23
C PRO A 272 -3.61 -43.12 2.22
N ARG A 273 -4.12 -44.04 3.03
CA ARG A 273 -5.11 -43.86 4.11
C ARG A 273 -4.45 -43.35 5.39
N SER A 274 -5.21 -42.56 6.15
CA SER A 274 -4.96 -42.24 7.55
C SER A 274 -5.15 -43.46 8.47
N PRO A 275 -4.37 -43.62 9.55
CA PRO A 275 -4.77 -44.35 10.76
C PRO A 275 -5.43 -43.36 11.74
N ILE A 276 -6.72 -43.48 12.07
CA ILE A 276 -7.34 -44.32 13.13
C ILE A 276 -6.69 -44.10 14.51
N SER A 277 -7.39 -43.33 15.33
CA SER A 277 -7.29 -43.28 16.79
C SER A 277 -7.85 -44.55 17.43
N PRO A 278 -7.31 -45.03 18.56
CA PRO A 278 -8.04 -45.88 19.49
C PRO A 278 -8.64 -45.04 20.63
N SER A 279 -9.91 -45.32 20.91
CA SER A 279 -10.68 -44.82 22.05
C SER A 279 -10.66 -45.83 23.22
N SER A 280 -10.50 -45.31 24.44
CA SER A 280 -11.02 -45.83 25.73
C SER A 280 -10.35 -47.10 26.29
N SER A 281 -10.16 -47.35 27.60
CA SER A 281 -10.87 -46.92 28.83
C SER A 281 -9.93 -47.07 30.07
N PRO A 282 -10.39 -47.25 31.33
CA PRO A 282 -10.14 -46.32 32.44
C PRO A 282 -9.20 -46.86 33.54
N GLY A 283 -8.76 -45.97 34.42
CA GLY A 283 -8.08 -46.24 35.68
C GLY A 283 -8.07 -44.98 36.54
#